data_AF-E6PMC6-F1
#
_entry.id   AF-E6PMC6-F1
#
_cell.length_a   1.000
_cell.length_b   1.000
_cell.length_c   1.000
_cell.angle_alpha   90.00
_cell.angle_beta   90.00
_cell.angle_gamma   90.00
#
_symmetry.space_group_name_H-M   'P 1'
#
loop_
_entity.id
_entity.type
_entity.pdbx_description
1 polymer ?
#
loop_
_entity_poly.entity_id
_entity_poly.type
_entity_poly.pdbx_seq_one_letter_code
_entity_poly.pdbx_strand_id
1 'polypeptide(L)'
;MSSVSISGLVSGINVQSLITTLSAAYQQPITLLQNQEQSYQTTLSAWGSVQNSLSSLQSAVGSLQNVTSLNNRTVNLSNTSAVSGTASANAPLGSYSLSNIVLAQMQSVYSQDFTSATNTAVGTGTLQIQVGSGSVTNISIGSGNNTLNGIAAAINGGKGLPAVSGVAT
;
A
#
# COMPACT_ATOMS: atom_id res chain seq x y z
N MET A 1 18.04 59.44 38.89
CA MET A 1 19.13 59.25 39.87
C MET A 1 18.48 59.05 41.23
N SER A 2 18.31 57.80 41.66
CA SER A 2 17.77 57.52 43.00
C SER A 2 18.86 57.76 44.02
N SER A 3 18.62 58.69 44.94
CA SER A 3 19.47 58.90 46.11
C SER A 3 19.46 57.62 46.94
N VAL A 4 20.60 56.94 47.02
CA VAL A 4 20.82 55.88 48.00
C VAL A 4 21.11 56.59 49.32
N SER A 5 20.07 56.74 50.13
CA SER A 5 20.16 57.23 51.50
C SER A 5 20.92 56.20 52.33
N ILE A 6 22.23 56.41 52.52
CA ILE A 6 23.03 55.65 53.50
C ILE A 6 22.67 56.20 54.88
N SER A 7 21.64 55.62 55.49
CA SER A 7 21.32 55.80 56.89
C SER A 7 21.37 54.42 57.55
N GLY A 8 22.35 54.21 58.44
CA GLY A 8 22.47 53.00 59.25
C GLY A 8 23.68 52.11 58.97
N LEU A 9 24.88 52.59 59.28
CA LEU A 9 26.12 51.77 59.35
C LEU A 9 26.20 50.90 60.63
N VAL A 10 25.12 50.78 61.42
CA VAL A 10 25.10 50.12 62.76
C VAL A 10 23.94 49.11 62.92
N SER A 11 23.31 48.66 61.85
CA SER A 11 22.33 47.57 61.94
C SER A 11 22.64 46.56 60.86
N GLY A 12 23.02 45.35 61.29
CA GLY A 12 23.58 44.26 60.50
C GLY A 12 23.11 44.29 59.05
N ILE A 13 24.02 44.68 58.16
CA ILE A 13 23.82 44.50 56.73
C ILE A 13 23.55 43.01 56.57
N ASN A 14 22.29 42.67 56.31
CA ASN A 14 21.90 41.35 55.89
C ASN A 14 22.38 41.25 54.44
N VAL A 15 23.68 40.99 54.28
CA VAL A 15 24.36 40.87 52.97
C VAL A 15 23.59 39.89 52.09
N GLN A 16 22.98 38.88 52.71
CA GLN A 16 22.08 37.94 52.06
C GLN A 16 20.85 38.63 51.42
N SER A 17 20.17 39.54 52.12
CA SER A 17 19.05 40.34 51.60
C SER A 17 19.47 41.25 50.45
N LEU A 18 20.62 41.92 50.55
CA LEU A 18 21.13 42.78 49.47
C LEU A 18 21.50 41.95 48.23
N ILE A 19 22.19 40.82 48.42
CA ILE A 19 22.51 39.87 47.33
C ILE A 19 21.23 39.33 46.70
N THR A 20 20.19 39.04 47.49
CA THR A 20 18.90 38.55 46.98
C THR A 20 18.18 39.63 46.18
N THR A 21 18.23 40.89 46.63
CA THR A 21 17.59 42.01 45.92
C THR A 21 18.33 42.32 44.62
N LEU A 22 19.67 42.28 44.63
CA LEU A 22 20.49 42.46 43.44
C LEU A 22 20.29 41.30 42.45
N SER A 23 20.31 40.05 42.93
CA SER A 23 20.11 38.88 42.07
C SER A 23 18.72 38.85 41.45
N ALA A 24 17.68 39.24 42.18
CA ALA A 24 16.33 39.41 41.64
C ALA A 24 16.27 40.50 40.56
N ALA A 25 16.96 41.63 40.75
CA ALA A 25 17.07 42.67 39.73
C ALA A 25 17.82 42.18 38.47
N TYR A 26 18.86 41.36 38.64
CA TYR A 26 19.57 40.73 37.52
C TYR A 26 18.75 39.63 36.83
N GLN A 27 17.80 38.98 37.52
CA GLN A 27 16.92 37.96 36.94
C GLN A 27 15.71 38.53 36.20
N GLN A 28 15.25 39.74 36.50
CA GLN A 28 14.13 40.39 35.79
C GLN A 28 14.21 40.34 34.25
N PRO A 29 15.33 40.69 33.59
CA PRO A 29 15.43 40.60 32.13
C PRO A 29 15.31 39.16 31.62
N ILE A 30 15.78 38.17 32.38
CA ILE A 30 15.65 36.74 32.05
C ILE A 30 14.16 36.35 32.11
N THR A 31 13.45 36.73 33.16
CA THR A 31 12.01 36.46 33.28
C THR A 31 11.20 37.14 32.18
N LEU A 32 11.57 38.35 31.76
CA LEU A 32 10.96 39.04 30.62
C LEU A 32 11.14 38.25 29.31
N LEU A 33 12.35 37.78 29.03
CA LEU A 33 12.64 36.97 27.85
C LEU A 33 11.91 35.62 27.90
N GLN A 34 11.86 34.95 29.06
CA GLN A 34 11.10 33.70 29.25
C GLN A 34 9.60 33.88 29.01
N ASN A 35 9.01 34.97 29.49
CA ASN A 35 7.60 35.29 29.23
C ASN A 35 7.35 35.54 27.74
N GLN A 36 8.31 36.19 27.06
CA GLN A 36 8.22 36.43 25.62
C GLN A 36 8.36 35.13 24.82
N GLU A 37 9.27 34.24 25.22
CA GLU A 37 9.43 32.89 24.66
C GLU A 37 8.14 32.07 24.81
N GLN A 38 7.54 32.07 26.00
CA GLN A 38 6.27 31.38 26.27
C GLN A 38 5.14 31.89 25.36
N SER A 39 5.08 33.20 25.14
CA SER A 39 4.09 33.82 24.24
C SER A 39 4.31 33.40 22.78
N TYR A 40 5.57 33.39 22.31
CA TYR A 40 5.90 32.91 20.96
C TYR A 40 5.62 31.42 20.79
N GLN A 41 5.90 30.59 21.80
CA GLN A 41 5.65 29.15 21.74
C GLN A 41 4.16 28.82 21.73
N THR A 42 3.35 29.61 22.47
CA THR A 42 1.88 29.53 22.41
C THR A 42 1.38 29.89 21.01
N THR A 43 1.90 30.99 20.45
CA THR A 43 1.53 31.43 19.09
C THR A 43 1.93 30.40 18.03
N LEU A 44 3.13 29.83 18.14
CA LEU A 44 3.61 28.76 17.25
C LEU A 44 2.73 27.51 17.33
N SER A 45 2.31 27.11 18.54
CA SER A 45 1.42 25.97 18.74
C SER A 45 0.03 26.22 18.15
N ALA A 46 -0.48 27.44 18.26
CA ALA A 46 -1.73 27.86 17.62
C ALA A 46 -1.62 27.78 16.08
N TRP A 47 -0.52 28.28 15.50
CA TRP A 47 -0.25 28.15 14.06
C TRP A 47 -0.11 26.70 13.62
N GLY A 48 0.57 25.85 14.39
CA GLY A 48 0.66 24.42 14.11
C GLY A 48 -0.71 23.74 14.12
N SER A 49 -1.60 24.13 15.03
CA SER A 49 -2.98 23.63 15.08
C SER A 49 -3.80 24.06 13.86
N VAL A 50 -3.64 25.31 13.41
CA VAL A 50 -4.28 25.82 12.18
C VAL A 50 -3.74 25.09 10.94
N GLN A 51 -2.42 24.92 10.85
CA GLN A 51 -1.78 24.20 9.74
C GLN A 51 -2.27 22.75 9.66
N ASN A 52 -2.35 22.06 10.80
CA ASN A 52 -2.88 20.70 10.88
C ASN A 52 -4.33 20.65 10.40
N SER A 53 -5.17 21.58 10.87
CA SER A 53 -6.58 21.67 10.46
C SER A 53 -6.73 21.91 8.95
N LEU A 54 -5.90 22.78 8.37
CA LEU A 54 -5.89 23.08 6.95
C LEU A 54 -5.40 21.88 6.11
N SER A 55 -4.38 21.17 6.59
CA SER A 55 -3.89 19.94 5.95
C SER A 55 -4.94 18.83 5.95
N SER A 56 -5.67 18.66 7.05
CA SER A 56 -6.80 17.73 7.13
C SER A 56 -7.92 18.14 6.16
N LEU A 57 -8.26 19.43 6.08
CA LEU A 57 -9.24 19.92 5.12
C LEU A 57 -8.81 19.69 3.68
N GLN A 58 -7.55 19.99 3.33
CA GLN A 58 -6.99 19.74 2.00
C GLN A 58 -7.10 18.27 1.62
N SER A 59 -6.79 17.36 2.56
CA SER A 59 -6.90 15.91 2.35
C SER A 59 -8.35 15.47 2.11
N ALA A 60 -9.30 16.01 2.89
CA ALA A 60 -10.72 15.74 2.73
C ALA A 60 -11.27 16.24 1.38
N VAL A 61 -10.90 17.46 0.97
CA VAL A 61 -11.29 18.02 -0.33
C VAL A 61 -10.66 17.24 -1.49
N GLY A 62 -9.39 16.84 -1.37
CA GLY A 62 -8.74 16.00 -2.38
C GLY A 62 -9.45 14.65 -2.55
N SER A 63 -9.94 14.06 -1.47
CA SER A 63 -10.74 12.82 -1.51
C SER A 63 -12.08 13.02 -2.23
N LEU A 64 -12.72 14.19 -2.09
CA LEU A 64 -13.96 14.54 -2.78
C LEU A 64 -13.76 14.84 -4.28
N GLN A 65 -12.59 15.35 -4.68
CA GLN A 65 -12.29 15.62 -6.09
C GLN A 65 -12.21 14.36 -6.95
N ASN A 66 -12.08 13.19 -6.32
CA ASN A 66 -12.07 11.91 -7.02
C ASN A 66 -13.51 11.50 -7.40
N VAL A 67 -13.98 11.98 -8.55
CA VAL A 67 -15.34 11.77 -9.08
C VAL A 67 -15.71 10.29 -9.23
N THR A 68 -14.72 9.41 -9.40
CA THR A 68 -14.89 7.96 -9.43
C THR A 68 -15.37 7.39 -8.09
N SER A 69 -14.95 7.96 -6.96
CA SER A 69 -15.42 7.56 -5.62
C SER A 69 -16.86 8.00 -5.37
N LEU A 70 -17.28 9.13 -5.93
CA LEU A 70 -18.64 9.66 -5.80
C LEU A 70 -19.65 8.90 -6.68
N ASN A 71 -19.20 8.31 -7.78
CA ASN A 71 -20.01 7.47 -8.66
C ASN A 71 -19.81 5.97 -8.40
N ASN A 72 -19.43 5.59 -7.18
CA ASN A 72 -19.29 4.18 -6.84
C ASN A 72 -20.63 3.44 -7.08
N ARG A 73 -20.55 2.23 -7.62
CA ARG A 73 -21.70 1.38 -7.94
C ARG A 73 -21.62 0.15 -7.05
N THR A 74 -22.69 -0.12 -6.31
CA THR A 74 -22.78 -1.31 -5.46
C THR A 74 -23.52 -2.40 -6.20
N VAL A 75 -22.97 -3.62 -6.17
CA VAL A 75 -23.65 -4.82 -6.64
C VAL A 75 -24.25 -5.52 -5.43
N ASN A 76 -25.57 -5.71 -5.44
CA ASN A 76 -26.25 -6.53 -4.43
C ASN A 76 -26.66 -7.86 -5.07
N LEU A 77 -26.23 -8.96 -4.47
CA LEU A 77 -26.45 -10.32 -4.99
C LEU A 77 -27.37 -11.08 -4.03
N SER A 78 -28.33 -11.82 -4.58
CA SER A 78 -29.23 -12.67 -3.80
C SER A 78 -28.53 -13.92 -3.24
N ASN A 79 -27.49 -14.42 -3.91
CA ASN A 79 -26.69 -15.55 -3.47
C ASN A 79 -25.20 -15.28 -3.69
N THR A 80 -24.52 -14.82 -2.64
CA THR A 80 -23.09 -14.49 -2.65
C THR A 80 -22.17 -15.71 -2.61
N SER A 81 -22.70 -16.90 -2.29
CA SER A 81 -21.95 -18.15 -2.34
C SER A 81 -21.82 -18.71 -3.75
N ALA A 82 -22.76 -18.38 -4.65
CA ALA A 82 -22.76 -18.87 -6.03
C ALA A 82 -22.01 -17.94 -6.99
N VAL A 83 -22.10 -16.62 -6.80
CA VAL A 83 -21.51 -15.61 -7.70
C VAL A 83 -20.99 -14.45 -6.87
N SER A 84 -19.88 -13.86 -7.30
CA SER A 84 -19.40 -12.55 -6.87
C SER A 84 -19.28 -11.63 -8.09
N GLY A 85 -19.37 -10.32 -7.86
CA GLY A 85 -19.29 -9.34 -8.94
C GLY A 85 -18.98 -7.95 -8.41
N THR A 86 -18.33 -7.16 -9.25
CA THR A 86 -18.05 -5.74 -9.01
C THR A 86 -18.64 -4.93 -10.15
N ALA A 87 -19.08 -3.71 -9.85
CA ALA A 87 -19.57 -2.78 -10.86
C ALA A 87 -18.53 -1.69 -11.10
N SER A 88 -18.29 -1.36 -12.37
CA SER A 88 -17.49 -0.18 -12.72
C SER A 88 -18.29 1.10 -12.47
N ALA A 89 -17.62 2.24 -12.31
CA ALA A 89 -18.26 3.53 -12.07
C ALA A 89 -19.26 3.94 -13.19
N ASN A 90 -19.09 3.39 -14.39
CA ASN A 90 -19.92 3.70 -15.56
C ASN A 90 -21.02 2.65 -15.80
N ALA A 91 -21.17 1.67 -14.91
CA ALA A 91 -22.19 0.63 -15.07
C ALA A 91 -23.60 1.22 -14.94
N PRO A 92 -24.52 0.90 -15.86
CA PRO A 92 -25.91 1.35 -15.78
C PRO A 92 -26.62 0.75 -14.56
N LEU A 93 -27.46 1.55 -13.91
CA LEU A 93 -28.27 1.10 -12.78
C LEU A 93 -29.40 0.21 -13.29
N GLY A 94 -29.55 -0.97 -12.68
CA GLY A 94 -30.60 -1.92 -13.04
C GLY A 94 -30.48 -3.22 -12.29
N SER A 95 -31.52 -4.04 -12.39
CA SER A 95 -31.55 -5.41 -11.87
C SER A 95 -31.34 -6.39 -13.02
N TYR A 96 -30.46 -7.36 -12.82
CA TYR A 96 -30.13 -8.39 -13.80
C TYR A 96 -30.45 -9.76 -13.23
N SER A 97 -31.04 -10.62 -14.05
CA SER A 97 -31.28 -12.02 -13.69
C SER A 97 -30.27 -12.90 -14.41
N LEU A 98 -29.53 -13.70 -13.65
CA LEU A 98 -28.57 -14.67 -14.15
C LEU A 98 -29.22 -16.06 -14.07
N SER A 99 -29.32 -16.76 -15.20
CA SER A 99 -29.82 -18.13 -15.29
C SER A 99 -28.81 -19.01 -16.01
N ASN A 100 -28.79 -20.31 -15.70
CA ASN A 100 -27.96 -21.32 -16.35
C ASN A 100 -26.45 -21.04 -16.29
N ILE A 101 -25.93 -20.79 -15.08
CA ILE A 101 -24.50 -20.61 -14.86
C ILE A 101 -23.80 -21.97 -15.03
N VAL A 102 -22.96 -22.08 -16.07
CA VAL A 102 -22.07 -23.23 -16.29
C VAL A 102 -20.66 -22.80 -15.96
N LEU A 103 -19.98 -23.56 -15.10
CA LEU A 103 -18.59 -23.27 -14.75
C LEU A 103 -17.67 -23.58 -15.93
N ALA A 104 -16.72 -22.69 -16.19
CA ALA A 104 -15.61 -22.99 -17.08
C ALA A 104 -14.80 -24.14 -16.46
N GLN A 105 -14.59 -25.20 -17.24
CA GLN A 105 -13.79 -26.35 -16.85
C GLN A 105 -12.46 -26.32 -17.60
N MET A 106 -11.41 -26.85 -16.97
CA MET A 106 -10.14 -27.06 -17.63
C MET A 106 -10.17 -28.37 -18.41
N GLN A 107 -9.50 -28.39 -19.57
CA GLN A 107 -9.29 -29.62 -20.33
C GLN A 107 -8.02 -30.31 -19.85
N SER A 108 -8.11 -31.60 -19.54
CA SER A 108 -6.95 -32.44 -19.22
C SER A 108 -6.83 -33.55 -20.26
N VAL A 109 -5.62 -33.71 -20.81
CA VAL A 109 -5.28 -34.77 -21.77
C VAL A 109 -4.10 -35.54 -21.20
N TYR A 110 -4.19 -36.87 -21.20
CA TYR A 110 -3.17 -37.75 -20.65
C TYR A 110 -2.52 -38.55 -21.78
N SER A 111 -1.21 -38.76 -21.67
CA SER A 111 -0.50 -39.69 -22.54
C SER A 111 -0.71 -41.13 -22.08
N GLN A 112 -0.27 -42.09 -22.90
CA GLN A 112 -0.07 -43.46 -22.45
C GLN A 112 1.02 -43.53 -21.38
N ASP A 113 1.07 -44.66 -20.67
CA ASP A 113 2.07 -44.92 -19.63
C ASP A 113 3.48 -45.09 -20.21
N PHE A 114 4.47 -44.54 -19.53
CA PHE A 114 5.89 -44.73 -19.83
C PHE A 114 6.61 -45.34 -18.62
N THR A 115 7.66 -46.12 -18.89
CA THR A 115 8.44 -46.82 -17.86
C THR A 115 9.28 -45.89 -16.97
N SER A 116 9.62 -44.69 -17.45
CA SER A 116 10.39 -43.69 -16.70
C SER A 116 10.17 -42.28 -17.24
N ALA A 117 9.93 -41.32 -16.35
CA ALA A 117 9.78 -39.91 -16.72
C ALA A 117 11.10 -39.22 -17.11
N THR A 118 12.25 -39.79 -16.71
CA THR A 118 13.58 -39.17 -16.85
C THR A 118 14.50 -39.89 -17.80
N ASN A 119 14.32 -41.21 -17.98
CA ASN A 119 15.28 -42.04 -18.71
C ASN A 119 14.70 -42.65 -20.00
N THR A 120 13.37 -42.65 -20.15
CA THR A 120 12.72 -43.15 -21.36
C THR A 120 12.61 -42.02 -22.39
N ALA A 121 13.26 -42.20 -23.53
CA ALA A 121 13.11 -41.31 -24.67
C ALA A 121 11.72 -41.52 -25.30
N VAL A 122 10.94 -40.44 -25.35
CA VAL A 122 9.58 -40.43 -25.93
C VAL A 122 9.62 -40.18 -27.44
N GLY A 123 10.68 -39.53 -27.92
CA GLY A 123 10.90 -39.23 -29.34
C GLY A 123 11.32 -37.77 -29.57
N THR A 124 11.71 -37.45 -30.80
CA THR A 124 12.02 -36.08 -31.23
C THR A 124 11.02 -35.63 -32.29
N GLY A 125 10.77 -34.32 -32.39
CA GLY A 125 9.81 -33.76 -33.32
C GLY A 125 9.31 -32.38 -32.89
N THR A 126 8.23 -31.92 -33.53
CA THR A 126 7.58 -30.66 -33.17
C THR A 126 6.18 -30.95 -32.65
N LEU A 127 5.95 -30.62 -31.38
CA LEU A 127 4.63 -30.69 -30.76
C LEU A 127 3.87 -29.39 -31.06
N GLN A 128 2.75 -29.52 -31.76
CA GLN A 128 1.87 -28.41 -32.08
C GLN A 128 0.71 -28.38 -31.08
N ILE A 129 0.62 -27.30 -30.31
CA ILE A 129 -0.47 -27.09 -29.35
C ILE A 129 -1.30 -25.89 -29.79
N GLN A 130 -2.61 -26.12 -29.93
CA GLN A 130 -3.59 -25.09 -30.21
C GLN A 130 -4.70 -25.14 -29.16
N VAL A 131 -4.97 -24.01 -28.50
CA VAL A 131 -6.04 -23.89 -27.51
C VAL A 131 -7.21 -23.15 -28.14
N GLY A 132 -8.33 -23.83 -28.33
CA GLY A 132 -9.52 -23.27 -28.98
C GLY A 132 -9.22 -22.71 -30.38
N SER A 133 -9.68 -21.49 -30.64
CA SER A 133 -9.39 -20.76 -31.88
C SER A 133 -8.11 -19.91 -31.82
N GLY A 134 -7.24 -20.14 -30.83
CA GLY A 134 -5.97 -19.42 -30.67
C GLY A 134 -4.92 -19.83 -31.70
N SER A 135 -3.78 -19.13 -31.65
CA SER A 135 -2.63 -19.43 -32.50
C SER A 135 -1.97 -20.76 -32.13
N VAL A 136 -1.49 -21.48 -33.15
CA VAL A 136 -0.72 -22.72 -32.95
C VAL A 136 0.65 -22.36 -32.38
N THR A 137 0.99 -22.97 -31.24
CA THR A 137 2.33 -22.90 -30.67
C THR A 137 3.11 -24.17 -31.01
N ASN A 138 4.29 -24.00 -31.60
CA ASN A 138 5.20 -25.08 -31.93
C ASN A 138 6.24 -25.23 -30.82
N ILE A 139 6.32 -26.41 -30.22
CA ILE A 139 7.34 -26.78 -29.24
C ILE A 139 8.28 -27.79 -29.89
N SER A 140 9.54 -27.45 -30.02
CA SER A 140 10.55 -28.35 -30.57
C SER A 140 11.10 -29.29 -29.49
N ILE A 141 11.03 -30.59 -29.74
CA ILE A 141 11.57 -31.65 -28.91
C ILE A 141 12.77 -32.27 -29.64
N GLY A 142 13.97 -31.98 -29.15
CA GLY A 142 15.24 -32.52 -29.61
C GLY A 142 15.82 -33.55 -28.63
N SER A 143 17.02 -34.05 -28.92
CA SER A 143 17.69 -35.06 -28.09
C SER A 143 18.03 -34.59 -26.67
N GLY A 144 18.03 -33.29 -26.40
CA GLY A 144 18.29 -32.72 -25.07
C GLY A 144 17.06 -32.63 -24.15
N ASN A 145 15.84 -32.83 -24.68
CA ASN A 145 14.58 -32.68 -23.94
C ASN A 145 13.53 -33.74 -24.33
N ASN A 146 13.94 -34.86 -24.90
CA ASN A 146 13.08 -35.96 -25.39
C ASN A 146 12.57 -36.92 -24.30
N THR A 147 12.60 -36.52 -23.03
CA THR A 147 12.06 -37.28 -21.89
C THR A 147 10.74 -36.66 -21.45
N LEU A 148 9.89 -37.36 -20.68
CA LEU A 148 8.62 -36.77 -20.21
C LEU A 148 8.85 -35.48 -19.42
N ASN A 149 9.87 -35.45 -18.55
CA ASN A 149 10.20 -34.25 -17.79
C ASN A 149 10.72 -33.12 -18.71
N GLY A 150 11.53 -33.47 -19.71
CA GLY A 150 12.00 -32.52 -20.72
C GLY A 150 10.86 -31.91 -21.54
N ILE A 151 9.87 -32.72 -21.93
CA ILE A 151 8.68 -32.29 -22.66
C ILE A 151 7.78 -31.43 -21.77
N ALA A 152 7.54 -31.83 -20.51
CA ALA A 152 6.76 -31.05 -19.55
C ALA A 152 7.38 -29.67 -19.29
N ALA A 153 8.71 -29.62 -19.12
CA ALA A 153 9.45 -28.37 -19.00
C ALA A 153 9.38 -27.53 -20.28
N ALA A 154 9.46 -28.14 -21.46
CA ALA A 154 9.33 -27.45 -22.74
C ALA A 154 7.92 -26.86 -22.96
N ILE A 155 6.86 -27.55 -22.52
CA ILE A 155 5.48 -27.05 -22.52
C ILE A 155 5.35 -25.88 -21.55
N ASN A 156 5.79 -26.04 -20.30
CA ASN A 156 5.68 -25.00 -19.27
C ASN A 156 6.54 -23.76 -19.57
N GLY A 157 7.63 -23.91 -20.34
CA GLY A 157 8.48 -22.82 -20.79
C GLY A 157 8.06 -22.17 -22.12
N GLY A 158 7.04 -22.72 -22.80
CA GLY A 158 6.58 -22.25 -24.11
C GLY A 158 5.91 -20.87 -24.04
N LYS A 159 6.53 -19.85 -24.62
CA LYS A 159 5.91 -18.51 -24.72
C LYS A 159 4.78 -18.53 -25.74
N GLY A 160 3.58 -18.14 -25.30
CA GLY A 160 2.39 -18.07 -26.17
C GLY A 160 1.33 -19.13 -25.92
N LEU A 161 1.50 -19.99 -24.91
CA LEU A 161 0.48 -20.92 -24.45
C LEU A 161 -0.35 -20.28 -23.34
N PRO A 162 -1.59 -19.80 -23.61
CA PRO A 162 -2.46 -19.33 -22.54
C PRO A 162 -2.93 -20.54 -21.71
N ALA A 163 -2.53 -20.57 -20.43
CA ALA A 163 -3.04 -21.51 -19.42
C ALA A 163 -2.89 -23.02 -19.74
N VAL A 164 -1.83 -23.42 -20.45
CA VAL A 164 -1.47 -24.84 -20.65
C VAL A 164 -0.31 -25.20 -19.72
N SER A 165 -0.39 -26.34 -19.04
CA SER A 165 0.72 -26.88 -18.26
C SER A 165 0.94 -28.36 -18.56
N GLY A 166 2.21 -28.76 -18.68
CA GLY A 166 2.63 -30.15 -18.78
C GLY A 166 3.09 -30.67 -17.42
N VAL A 167 2.64 -31.87 -17.06
CA VAL A 167 3.08 -32.59 -15.85
C VAL A 167 3.61 -33.96 -16.28
N ALA A 168 4.79 -34.32 -15.78
CA ALA A 168 5.37 -35.64 -15.96
C ALA A 168 5.23 -36.42 -14.65
N THR A 169 4.54 -37.57 -14.70
CA THR A 169 4.41 -38.52 -13.59
C THR A 169 5.01 -39.85 -13.96
#